data_AF-A0A6B3I142-F1
#
_entry.id   AF-A0A6B3I142-F1
#
_cell.length_a   1.000
_cell.length_b   1.000
_cell.length_c   1.000
_cell.angle_alpha   90.00
_cell.angle_beta   90.00
_cell.angle_gamma   90.00
#
_symmetry.space_group_name_H-M   'P 1'
#
loop_
_entity.id
_entity.type
_entity.pdbx_description
1 polymer ?
#
loop_
_entity_poly.entity_id
_entity_poly.type
_entity_poly.pdbx_seq_one_letter_code
_entity_poly.pdbx_strand_id
1 'polypeptide(L)'
;GRRAGRPLLVVHLRSGDKDPHVTGETVPPPRAGFVVSKAVGGAVVRTAVKRKLRHLVRDRLAQLPPGSLVVVRALPGAGDADHAQLARDLDAALQRLLGGGAR
;
A
#
# COMPACT_ATOMS: atom_id res chain seq x y z
N GLY A 1 5.90 -10.76 -6.02
CA GLY A 1 4.96 -9.63 -5.90
C GLY A 1 5.45 -8.48 -6.76
N ARG A 2 4.56 -7.67 -7.32
CA ARG A 2 4.90 -6.46 -8.09
C ARG A 2 5.20 -5.30 -7.14
N ARG A 3 6.00 -4.32 -7.59
CA ARG A 3 6.27 -3.09 -6.80
C ARG A 3 6.25 -1.84 -7.66
N ALA A 4 5.81 -0.73 -7.09
CA ALA A 4 5.90 0.60 -7.68
C ALA A 4 6.49 1.58 -6.67
N GLY A 5 7.58 2.23 -7.05
CA GLY A 5 8.19 3.31 -6.28
C GLY A 5 7.63 4.67 -6.69
N ARG A 6 7.50 5.56 -5.73
CA ARG A 6 7.15 6.99 -5.83
C ARG A 6 8.07 7.79 -4.90
N PRO A 7 8.13 9.13 -5.01
CA PRO A 7 8.97 9.96 -4.15
C PRO A 7 8.69 9.80 -2.65
N LEU A 8 7.43 9.61 -2.25
CA LEU A 8 7.04 9.51 -0.84
C LEU A 8 6.79 8.07 -0.38
N LEU A 9 6.41 7.18 -1.29
CA LEU A 9 5.93 5.84 -0.96
C LEU A 9 6.49 4.77 -1.91
N VAL A 10 6.69 3.57 -1.39
CA VAL A 10 6.88 2.36 -2.22
C VAL A 10 5.74 1.40 -1.90
N VAL A 11 5.03 0.96 -2.93
CA VAL A 11 3.91 0.02 -2.79
C VAL A 11 4.31 -1.32 -3.36
N HIS A 12 4.15 -2.37 -2.56
CA HIS A 12 4.28 -3.75 -2.99
C HIS A 12 2.88 -4.38 -3.06
N LEU A 13 2.62 -5.13 -4.13
CA LEU A 13 1.38 -5.85 -4.35
C LEU A 13 1.69 -7.33 -4.64
N ARG A 14 1.07 -8.23 -3.89
CA ARG A 14 1.01 -9.66 -4.22
C ARG A 14 -0.45 -10.00 -4.48
N SER A 15 -0.78 -10.46 -5.68
CA SER A 15 -2.12 -10.97 -6.00
C SER A 15 -2.38 -12.29 -5.27
N GLY A 16 -3.61 -12.45 -4.77
CA GLY A 16 -4.03 -13.58 -3.93
C GLY A 16 -4.15 -14.93 -4.64
N ASP A 17 -4.15 -14.93 -5.97
CA ASP A 17 -4.27 -16.13 -6.82
C ASP A 17 -3.08 -17.11 -6.71
N LYS A 18 -2.10 -16.82 -5.85
CA LYS A 18 -0.86 -17.58 -5.67
C LYS A 18 -0.61 -17.96 -4.22
N ASP A 19 -1.65 -18.27 -3.46
CA ASP A 19 -1.48 -18.82 -2.12
C ASP A 19 -1.93 -20.30 -2.10
N PRO A 20 -0.99 -21.26 -2.25
CA PRO A 20 -1.30 -22.69 -2.33
C PRO A 20 -1.78 -23.29 -0.98
N HIS A 21 -1.96 -22.47 0.05
CA HIS A 21 -2.34 -22.88 1.41
C HIS A 21 -3.74 -22.38 1.83
N VAL A 22 -4.55 -21.82 0.92
CA VAL A 22 -5.95 -21.52 1.22
C VAL A 22 -6.76 -22.82 1.19
N THR A 23 -6.89 -23.46 2.35
CA THR A 23 -7.64 -24.70 2.58
C THR A 23 -9.08 -24.46 3.04
N GLY A 24 -9.75 -23.43 2.50
CA GLY A 24 -11.13 -23.11 2.86
C GLY A 24 -11.88 -22.39 1.73
N GLU A 25 -13.18 -22.66 1.62
CA GLU A 25 -14.13 -22.20 0.59
C GLU A 25 -14.27 -20.67 0.42
N THR A 26 -13.51 -19.84 1.14
CA THR A 26 -13.63 -18.38 1.11
C THR A 26 -12.31 -17.71 0.74
N VAL A 27 -12.33 -16.96 -0.37
CA VAL A 27 -11.19 -16.15 -0.80
C VAL A 27 -10.95 -15.04 0.25
N PRO A 28 -9.77 -14.95 0.86
CA PRO A 28 -9.53 -13.98 1.92
C PRO A 28 -9.69 -12.54 1.40
N PRO A 29 -10.19 -11.59 2.20
CA PRO A 29 -10.28 -10.20 1.78
C PRO A 29 -8.87 -9.63 1.55
N PRO A 30 -8.72 -8.63 0.67
CA PRO A 30 -7.45 -7.95 0.47
C PRO A 30 -6.95 -7.34 1.79
N ARG A 31 -5.65 -7.40 2.04
CA ARG A 31 -5.03 -6.90 3.27
C ARG A 31 -3.97 -5.86 2.95
N ALA A 32 -3.85 -4.85 3.82
CA ALA A 32 -2.82 -3.82 3.71
C ALA A 32 -1.94 -3.75 4.96
N GLY A 33 -0.63 -3.82 4.75
CA GLY A 33 0.42 -3.55 5.71
C GLY A 33 1.06 -2.18 5.49
N PHE A 34 1.49 -1.54 6.57
CA PHE A 34 2.15 -0.23 6.53
C PHE A 34 3.51 -0.31 7.22
N VAL A 35 4.56 0.06 6.50
CA VAL A 35 5.94 0.11 7.01
C VAL A 35 6.38 1.56 7.09
N VAL A 36 6.56 2.07 8.31
CA VAL A 36 7.00 3.45 8.56
C VAL A 36 8.25 3.42 9.44
N SER A 37 9.41 3.65 8.81
CA SER A 37 10.72 3.58 9.47
C SER A 37 11.00 4.83 10.32
N LYS A 38 12.07 4.78 11.12
CA LYS A 38 12.54 5.91 11.93
C LYS A 38 12.96 7.12 11.07
N ALA A 39 13.39 6.89 9.82
CA ALA A 39 13.82 7.94 8.91
C ALA A 39 12.69 8.87 8.42
N VAL A 40 11.43 8.48 8.63
CA VAL A 40 10.24 9.31 8.30
C VAL A 40 10.00 10.40 9.34
N GLY A 41 10.51 10.22 10.57
CA GLY A 41 10.36 11.19 11.65
C GLY A 41 10.14 10.54 13.02
N GLY A 42 9.83 11.38 14.01
CA GLY A 42 9.52 10.95 15.38
C GLY A 42 8.27 10.07 15.48
N ALA A 43 8.01 9.52 16.67
CA ALA A 43 6.88 8.60 16.89
C ALA A 43 5.51 9.20 16.50
N VAL A 44 5.30 10.49 16.78
CA VAL A 44 4.06 11.20 16.44
C VAL A 44 3.89 11.34 14.94
N VAL A 45 4.94 11.80 14.24
CA VAL A 45 4.95 11.92 12.76
C VAL A 45 4.68 10.56 12.11
N ARG A 46 5.38 9.51 12.55
CA ARG A 46 5.19 8.15 12.01
C ARG A 46 3.77 7.61 12.24
N THR A 47 3.19 7.90 13.40
CA THR A 47 1.81 7.48 13.73
C THR A 47 0.79 8.26 12.90
N ALA A 48 1.01 9.56 12.71
CA ALA A 48 0.20 10.40 11.84
C ALA A 48 0.24 9.92 10.38
N VAL A 49 1.43 9.65 9.84
CA VAL A 49 1.62 9.08 8.50
C VAL A 49 0.90 7.73 8.37
N LYS A 50 1.08 6.82 9.34
CA LYS A 50 0.38 5.52 9.34
C LYS A 50 -1.14 5.69 9.35
N ARG A 51 -1.67 6.66 10.11
CA ARG A 51 -3.10 6.98 10.16
C ARG A 51 -3.60 7.52 8.82
N LYS A 52 -2.90 8.50 8.22
CA LYS A 52 -3.21 9.05 6.88
C LYS A 52 -3.24 7.94 5.83
N LEU A 53 -2.19 7.11 5.78
CA LEU A 53 -2.09 5.99 4.84
C LEU A 53 -3.22 4.95 5.02
N ARG A 54 -3.61 4.66 6.26
CA ARG A 54 -4.74 3.75 6.52
C ARG A 54 -6.06 4.28 5.96
N HIS A 55 -6.32 5.57 6.14
CA HIS A 55 -7.53 6.20 5.58
C HIS A 55 -7.53 6.15 4.06
N LEU A 56 -6.42 6.54 3.43
CA LEU A 56 -6.29 6.49 1.98
C LEU A 56 -6.50 5.07 1.45
N VAL A 57 -5.77 4.08 1.98
CA VAL A 57 -5.84 2.71 1.49
C VAL A 57 -7.20 2.07 1.69
N ARG A 58 -7.97 2.43 2.74
CA ARG A 58 -9.30 1.84 3.00
C ARG A 58 -10.20 1.92 1.77
N ASP A 59 -10.28 3.07 1.11
CA ASP A 59 -11.19 3.25 -0.04
C ASP A 59 -10.66 2.58 -1.32
N ARG A 60 -9.34 2.33 -1.40
CA ARG A 60 -8.70 1.70 -2.58
C ARG A 60 -8.57 0.18 -2.42
N LEU A 61 -8.63 -0.33 -1.20
CA LEU A 61 -8.52 -1.76 -0.91
C LEU A 61 -9.65 -2.56 -1.58
N ALA A 62 -10.84 -1.97 -1.67
CA ALA A 62 -12.00 -2.55 -2.34
C ALA A 62 -11.81 -2.74 -3.86
N GLN A 63 -10.87 -2.03 -4.47
CA GLN A 63 -10.57 -2.12 -5.91
C GLN A 63 -9.55 -3.22 -6.22
N LEU A 64 -8.95 -3.82 -5.19
CA LEU A 64 -7.95 -4.86 -5.36
C LEU A 64 -8.61 -6.22 -5.52
N PRO A 65 -8.02 -7.11 -6.34
CA PRO A 65 -8.49 -8.48 -6.44
C PRO A 65 -8.51 -9.15 -5.04
N PRO A 66 -9.51 -9.99 -4.75
CA PRO A 66 -9.55 -10.79 -3.54
C PRO A 66 -8.23 -11.54 -3.27
N GLY A 67 -7.89 -11.68 -1.99
CA GLY A 67 -6.64 -12.29 -1.52
C GLY A 67 -5.38 -11.45 -1.75
N SER A 68 -5.50 -10.24 -2.31
CA SER A 68 -4.32 -9.40 -2.54
C SER A 68 -3.70 -8.89 -1.24
N LEU A 69 -2.38 -8.97 -1.15
CA LEU A 69 -1.59 -8.40 -0.06
C LEU A 69 -0.87 -7.15 -0.56
N VAL A 70 -1.14 -6.02 0.07
CA VAL A 70 -0.50 -4.74 -0.21
C VAL A 70 0.40 -4.34 0.95
N VAL A 71 1.62 -3.90 0.66
CA VAL A 71 2.50 -3.30 1.66
C VAL A 71 2.91 -1.91 1.18
N VAL A 72 2.57 -0.89 1.96
CA VAL A 72 2.96 0.50 1.71
C VAL A 72 4.12 0.85 2.62
N ARG A 73 5.28 1.12 2.04
CA ARG A 73 6.47 1.61 2.73
C ARG A 73 6.55 3.13 2.58
N ALA A 74 6.57 3.83 3.71
CA ALA A 74 6.83 5.27 3.75
C ALA A 74 8.33 5.55 3.61
N LEU A 75 8.67 6.50 2.74
CA LEU A 75 10.02 7.05 2.57
C LEU A 75 10.18 8.32 3.42
N PRO A 76 11.42 8.79 3.67
CA PRO A 76 11.67 9.94 4.56
C PRO A 76 10.80 11.16 4.28
N GLY A 77 10.60 11.52 2.99
CA GLY A 77 9.76 12.67 2.60
C GLY A 77 8.27 12.55 2.96
N ALA A 78 7.78 11.36 3.30
CA ALA A 78 6.39 11.16 3.71
C ALA A 78 6.05 11.83 5.06
N GLY A 79 7.05 12.16 5.88
CA GLY A 79 6.85 12.83 7.17
C GLY A 79 6.29 14.24 7.01
N ASP A 80 6.83 14.99 6.06
CA ASP A 80 6.47 16.39 5.77
C ASP A 80 5.36 16.51 4.73
N ALA A 81 4.99 15.40 4.09
CA ALA A 81 3.98 15.39 3.05
C ALA A 81 2.56 15.66 3.58
N ASP A 82 1.82 16.46 2.82
CA ASP A 82 0.40 16.65 3.03
C ASP A 82 -0.40 15.39 2.61
N HIS A 83 -1.69 15.38 2.98
CA HIS A 83 -2.56 14.25 2.67
C HIS A 83 -2.75 14.06 1.15
N ALA A 84 -2.80 15.13 0.38
CA ALA A 84 -3.05 15.09 -1.05
C ALA A 84 -1.82 14.55 -1.82
N GLN A 85 -0.61 14.89 -1.39
CA GLN A 85 0.65 14.35 -1.91
C GLN A 85 0.74 12.85 -1.70
N LEU A 86 0.43 12.37 -0.48
CA LEU A 86 0.39 10.94 -0.19
C LEU A 86 -0.68 10.20 -0.99
N ALA A 87 -1.85 10.82 -1.17
CA ALA A 87 -2.93 10.27 -2.01
C ALA A 87 -2.49 10.12 -3.47
N ARG A 88 -1.92 11.17 -4.05
CA ARG A 88 -1.44 11.17 -5.45
C ARG A 88 -0.38 10.09 -5.67
N ASP A 89 0.60 9.98 -4.78
CA ASP A 89 1.64 8.96 -4.88
C ASP A 89 1.05 7.55 -4.75
N LEU A 90 0.16 7.34 -3.78
CA LEU A 90 -0.49 6.04 -3.60
C LEU A 90 -1.32 5.64 -4.83
N ASP A 91 -2.17 6.54 -5.31
CA ASP A 91 -3.05 6.28 -6.45
C ASP A 91 -2.23 6.01 -7.72
N ALA A 92 -1.19 6.80 -7.98
CA ALA A 92 -0.29 6.58 -9.12
C ALA A 92 0.49 5.25 -9.01
N ALA A 93 0.89 4.84 -7.81
CA ALA A 93 1.53 3.56 -7.57
C ALA A 93 0.55 2.38 -7.82
N LEU A 94 -0.68 2.48 -7.31
CA LEU A 94 -1.72 1.47 -7.50
C LEU A 94 -2.13 1.35 -8.96
N GLN A 95 -2.35 2.47 -9.66
CA GLN A 95 -2.62 2.48 -11.10
C GLN A 95 -1.51 1.78 -11.89
N ARG A 96 -0.23 2.03 -11.57
CA ARG A 96 0.88 1.33 -12.20
C ARG A 96 0.88 -0.18 -11.89
N LEU A 97 0.50 -0.59 -10.68
CA LEU A 97 0.51 -1.98 -10.25
C LEU A 97 -0.69 -2.80 -10.77
N LEU A 98 -1.81 -2.13 -11.03
CA LEU A 98 -3.03 -2.71 -11.58
C LEU A 98 -3.05 -2.65 -13.11
N GLY A 99 -2.60 -1.55 -13.71
CA GLY A 99 -2.48 -1.39 -15.16
C GLY A 99 -1.26 -2.08 -15.78
N GLY A 100 -0.23 -2.38 -14.97
CA GLY A 100 0.97 -3.10 -15.40
C GLY A 100 0.83 -4.63 -15.43
N GLY A 101 -0.38 -5.15 -15.65
CA GLY A 101 -0.68 -6.58 -15.66
C GLY A 101 -0.07 -7.40 -16.81
N ALA A 102 0.62 -6.77 -17.76
CA ALA A 102 1.27 -7.46 -18.88
C ALA A 102 2.66 -6.89 -19.16
N ARG A 103 3.68 -7.46 -18.52
CA ARG A 103 4.95 -7.86 -19.15
C ARG A 103 5.83 -8.60 -18.16
#